data_AF-A0A1F6I5F1-F1
#
_entry.id   AF-A0A1F6I5F1-F1
#
_cell.length_a   1.000
_cell.length_b   1.000
_cell.length_c   1.000
_cell.angle_alpha   90.00
_cell.angle_beta   90.00
_cell.angle_gamma   90.00
#
_symmetry.space_group_name_H-M   'P 1'
#
loop_
_entity.id
_entity.type
_entity.pdbx_description
1 polymer ?
#
loop_
_entity_poly.entity_id
_entity_poly.type
_entity_poly.pdbx_seq_one_letter_code
_entity_poly.pdbx_strand_id
1 'polypeptide(L)'
;MPKIGNPTPYADMPCGRCSGKRKEIGQWTEKIKTENGTTVIEHAQIICTNRECQSKFETLLNAEIKKREALRLIRTENFEKRKAARTARRPLL
;
A
#
# COMPACT_ATOMS: atom_id res chain seq x y z
N MET A 1 -2.33 17.22 -32.97
CA MET A 1 -1.69 16.67 -31.76
C MET A 1 -2.49 17.15 -30.56
N PRO A 2 -3.15 16.28 -29.79
CA PRO A 2 -3.86 16.73 -28.59
C PRO A 2 -2.82 17.30 -27.63
N LYS A 3 -3.02 18.56 -27.20
CA LYS A 3 -2.25 19.15 -26.11
C LYS A 3 -2.58 18.34 -24.87
N ILE A 4 -1.65 17.48 -24.46
CA ILE A 4 -1.72 16.76 -23.18
C ILE A 4 -1.73 17.86 -22.11
N GLY A 5 -2.93 18.23 -21.66
CA GLY A 5 -3.12 19.25 -20.64
C GLY A 5 -2.36 18.82 -19.40
N ASN A 6 -1.61 19.74 -18.80
CA ASN A 6 -0.94 19.51 -17.53
C ASN A 6 -1.96 18.90 -16.55
N PRO A 7 -1.81 17.62 -16.15
CA PRO A 7 -2.69 17.05 -15.15
C PRO A 7 -2.56 17.90 -13.90
N THR A 8 -3.70 18.30 -13.32
CA THR A 8 -3.68 19.01 -12.05
C THR A 8 -2.89 18.17 -11.05
N PRO A 9 -1.88 18.75 -10.37
CA PRO A 9 -1.11 18.03 -9.37
C PRO A 9 -2.08 17.42 -8.35
N TYR A 10 -1.90 16.15 -7.99
CA TYR A 10 -2.77 15.47 -7.04
C TYR A 10 -2.87 16.20 -5.68
N ALA A 11 -1.86 17.01 -5.35
CA ALA A 11 -1.83 17.88 -4.18
C ALA A 11 -2.84 19.03 -4.24
N ASP A 12 -3.19 19.51 -5.44
CA ASP A 12 -4.15 20.61 -5.64
C ASP A 12 -5.60 20.12 -5.67
N MET A 13 -5.81 18.81 -5.79
CA MET A 13 -7.14 18.23 -5.72
C MET A 13 -7.69 18.28 -4.29
N PRO A 14 -8.97 18.63 -4.10
CA PRO A 14 -9.58 18.64 -2.78
C PRO A 14 -9.63 17.23 -2.18
N CYS A 15 -9.68 17.17 -0.86
CA CYS A 15 -9.78 15.92 -0.14
C CYS A 15 -11.09 15.20 -0.47
N GLY A 16 -11.05 14.04 -1.12
CA GLY A 16 -12.25 13.23 -1.39
C GLY A 16 -13.04 12.77 -0.14
N ARG A 17 -12.52 12.98 1.08
CA ARG A 17 -13.20 12.67 2.35
C ARG A 17 -13.94 13.87 2.97
N CYS A 18 -13.37 15.07 2.87
CA CYS A 18 -13.89 16.26 3.57
C CYS A 18 -13.86 17.55 2.73
N SER A 19 -13.49 17.44 1.46
CA SER A 19 -13.28 18.53 0.51
C SER A 19 -12.22 19.57 0.90
N GLY A 20 -11.51 19.36 2.01
CA GLY A 20 -10.45 20.25 2.48
C GLY A 20 -9.19 20.22 1.62
N LYS A 21 -8.27 21.15 1.87
CA LYS A 21 -6.98 21.21 1.15
C LYS A 21 -6.12 19.98 1.45
N ARG A 22 -5.28 19.62 0.49
CA ARG A 22 -4.25 18.60 0.64
C ARG A 22 -2.87 19.26 0.62
N LYS A 23 -1.89 18.53 1.15
CA LYS A 23 -0.48 18.94 1.10
C LYS A 23 0.38 17.71 0.85
N GLU A 24 1.35 17.86 -0.04
CA GLU A 24 2.42 16.91 -0.23
C GLU A 24 3.47 17.05 0.88
N ILE A 25 3.81 15.93 1.51
CA ILE A 25 4.77 15.89 2.62
C ILE A 25 6.10 15.31 2.18
N GLY A 26 6.11 14.39 1.24
CA GLY A 26 7.33 13.74 0.80
C GLY A 26 7.17 13.07 -0.55
N GLN A 27 8.29 12.98 -1.25
CA GLN A 27 8.44 12.23 -2.48
C GLN A 27 9.65 11.31 -2.34
N TRP A 28 9.56 10.11 -2.86
CA TRP A 28 10.71 9.20 -2.94
C TRP A 28 10.64 8.38 -4.22
N THR A 29 11.80 7.89 -4.63
CA THR A 29 11.90 7.01 -5.80
C THR A 29 12.31 5.63 -5.36
N GLU A 30 11.62 4.62 -5.85
CA GLU A 30 11.89 3.21 -5.59
C GLU A 30 12.37 2.55 -6.89
N LYS A 31 13.53 1.90 -6.83
CA LYS A 31 14.08 1.15 -7.97
C LYS A 31 13.80 -0.34 -7.76
N ILE A 32 12.88 -0.88 -8.54
CA ILE A 32 12.51 -2.29 -8.49
C ILE A 32 13.17 -3.04 -9.64
N LYS A 33 13.97 -4.05 -9.31
CA LYS A 33 14.50 -4.98 -10.31
C LYS A 33 13.40 -5.96 -10.71
N THR A 34 13.04 -5.94 -11.99
CA THR A 34 12.12 -6.88 -12.63
C THR A 34 12.90 -7.75 -13.60
N GLU A 35 12.30 -8.85 -14.09
CA GLU A 35 12.92 -9.75 -15.07
C GLU A 35 13.37 -9.01 -16.36
N ASN A 36 12.70 -7.90 -16.69
CA ASN A 36 12.96 -7.09 -17.89
C ASN A 36 13.91 -5.90 -17.64
N GLY A 37 14.46 -5.75 -16.43
CA GLY A 37 15.37 -4.65 -16.09
C GLY A 37 14.99 -3.91 -14.81
N THR A 38 15.50 -2.70 -14.63
CA THR A 38 15.21 -1.87 -13.44
C THR A 38 14.10 -0.88 -13.76
N THR A 39 12.97 -1.01 -13.07
CA THR A 39 11.86 -0.05 -13.12
C THR A 39 12.05 0.97 -12.01
N VAL A 40 11.90 2.26 -12.33
CA VAL A 40 11.89 3.34 -11.34
C VAL A 40 10.44 3.75 -11.11
N ILE A 41 10.02 3.75 -9.86
CA ILE A 41 8.69 4.19 -9.44
C ILE A 41 8.86 5.45 -8.61
N GLU A 42 8.14 6.50 -8.99
CA GLU A 42 8.08 7.74 -8.23
C GLU A 42 6.85 7.71 -7.34
N HIS A 43 7.07 7.92 -6.04
CA HIS A 43 6.02 7.95 -5.04
C HIS A 43 5.89 9.37 -4.48
N ALA A 44 4.65 9.76 -4.22
CA ALA A 44 4.28 11.02 -3.58
C ALA A 44 3.34 10.73 -2.41
N GLN A 45 3.67 11.25 -1.24
CA GLN A 45 2.80 11.19 -0.06
C GLN A 45 2.04 12.49 0.11
N ILE A 46 0.72 12.41 -0.04
CA ILE A 46 -0.20 13.53 0.04
C ILE A 46 -1.16 13.29 1.20
N ILE A 47 -1.27 14.26 2.11
CA ILE A 47 -2.20 14.20 3.26
C ILE A 47 -3.27 15.28 3.19
N CYS A 48 -4.36 15.08 3.93
CA CYS A 48 -5.32 16.15 4.17
C CYS A 48 -4.79 17.11 5.25
N THR A 49 -4.95 18.41 5.04
CA THR A 49 -4.56 19.41 6.05
C THR A 49 -5.54 19.52 7.22
N ASN A 50 -6.78 19.03 7.04
CA ASN A 50 -7.75 18.93 8.12
C ASN A 50 -7.34 17.78 9.06
N ARG A 51 -6.87 18.13 10.26
CA ARG A 51 -6.39 17.20 11.28
C ARG A 51 -7.43 16.17 11.71
N GLU A 52 -8.68 16.57 11.87
CA GLU A 52 -9.74 15.65 12.28
C GLU A 52 -10.02 14.62 11.18
N CYS A 53 -10.11 15.09 9.93
CA CYS A 53 -10.29 14.20 8.78
C CYS A 53 -9.12 13.23 8.62
N GLN A 54 -7.88 13.75 8.76
CA GLN A 54 -6.67 12.96 8.61
C GLN A 54 -6.53 11.92 9.73
N SER A 55 -6.75 12.30 10.98
CA SER A 55 -6.70 11.38 12.12
C SER A 55 -7.72 10.24 12.03
N LYS A 56 -8.97 10.54 11.62
CA LYS A 56 -9.99 9.51 11.39
C LYS A 56 -9.55 8.49 10.34
N PHE A 57 -8.95 8.97 9.25
CA PHE A 57 -8.44 8.10 8.20
C PHE A 57 -7.24 7.27 8.64
N GLU A 58 -6.28 7.86 9.35
CA GLU A 58 -5.12 7.13 9.87
C GLU A 58 -5.54 6.04 10.86
N THR A 59 -6.56 6.31 11.69
CA THR A 59 -7.12 5.32 12.61
C THR A 59 -7.72 4.13 11.85
N LEU A 60 -8.53 4.39 10.83
CA LEU A 60 -9.11 3.35 9.98
C LEU A 60 -8.04 2.57 9.20
N LEU A 61 -7.08 3.29 8.63
CA LEU A 61 -5.97 2.71 7.89
C LEU A 61 -5.14 1.76 8.77
N ASN A 62 -4.80 2.19 9.98
CA ASN A 62 -4.05 1.37 10.94
C ASN A 62 -4.84 0.14 11.38
N ALA A 63 -6.15 0.26 11.58
CA ALA A 63 -7.02 -0.89 11.89
C ALA A 63 -7.05 -1.90 10.73
N GLU A 64 -7.14 -1.42 9.48
CA GLU A 64 -7.08 -2.28 8.31
C GLU A 64 -5.73 -2.96 8.14
N ILE A 65 -4.62 -2.25 8.37
CA ILE A 65 -3.26 -2.82 8.31
C ILE A 65 -3.14 -3.97 9.30
N LYS A 66 -3.51 -3.75 10.57
CA LYS A 66 -3.50 -4.80 11.60
C LYS A 66 -4.35 -6.00 11.21
N LYS A 67 -5.54 -5.77 10.65
CA LYS A 67 -6.42 -6.85 10.17
C LYS A 67 -5.75 -7.64 9.02
N ARG A 68 -5.11 -6.96 8.07
CA ARG A 68 -4.40 -7.61 6.96
C ARG A 68 -3.19 -8.39 7.44
N GLU A 69 -2.44 -7.88 8.41
CA GLU A 69 -1.30 -8.56 9.02
C GLU A 69 -1.71 -9.82 9.77
N ALA A 70 -2.77 -9.75 10.59
CA ALA A 70 -3.32 -10.92 11.27
C ALA A 70 -3.76 -12.01 10.28
N LEU A 71 -4.43 -11.62 9.19
CA LEU A 71 -4.81 -12.57 8.14
C LEU A 71 -3.61 -13.17 7.39
N ARG A 72 -2.54 -12.40 7.19
CA ARG A 72 -1.29 -12.92 6.60
C ARG A 72 -0.66 -13.96 7.53
N LEU A 73 -0.60 -13.70 8.82
CA LEU A 73 -0.04 -14.61 9.82
C LEU A 73 -0.81 -15.94 9.88
N ILE A 74 -2.15 -15.87 9.92
CA ILE A 74 -2.99 -17.08 9.92
C ILE A 74 -2.79 -17.90 8.64
N ARG A 75 -2.61 -17.24 7.48
CA ARG A 75 -2.35 -17.93 6.21
C ARG A 75 -0.98 -18.61 6.21
N THR A 76 0.06 -17.94 6.71
CA THR A 76 1.42 -18.52 6.78
C THR A 76 1.44 -19.73 7.73
N GLU A 77 0.85 -19.61 8.92
CA GLU A 77 0.77 -20.72 9.88
C GLU A 77 0.03 -21.94 9.32
N ASN A 78 -1.11 -21.71 8.65
CA ASN A 78 -1.88 -22.80 8.04
C ASN A 78 -1.13 -23.45 6.88
N PHE A 79 -0.39 -22.66 6.10
CA PHE A 79 0.45 -23.18 5.03
C PHE A 79 1.58 -24.06 5.58
N GLU A 80 2.26 -23.62 6.65
CA GLU A 80 3.32 -24.38 7.32
C GLU A 80 2.80 -25.68 7.93
N LYS A 81 1.66 -25.64 8.63
CA LYS A 81 1.00 -26.85 9.17
C LYS A 81 0.67 -27.86 8.06
N ARG A 82 0.14 -27.39 6.92
CA ARG A 82 -0.14 -28.24 5.75
C ARG A 82 1.13 -28.81 5.12
N LYS A 83 2.20 -28.02 5.03
CA LYS A 83 3.50 -28.46 4.53
C LYS A 83 4.09 -29.54 5.43
N ALA A 84 4.11 -29.32 6.74
CA ALA A 84 4.59 -30.29 7.73
C ALA A 84 3.80 -31.61 7.67
N ALA A 85 2.46 -31.53 7.57
CA ALA A 85 1.62 -32.72 7.41
C ALA A 85 1.88 -33.47 6.10
N ARG A 86 2.18 -32.78 4.99
CA ARG A 86 2.57 -33.44 3.72
C ARG A 86 3.93 -34.11 3.81
N THR A 87 4.91 -33.47 4.47
CA THR A 87 6.24 -34.06 4.66
C THR A 87 6.17 -35.30 5.56
N ALA A 88 5.41 -35.25 6.65
CA ALA A 88 5.23 -36.38 7.57
C ALA A 88 4.52 -37.59 6.93
N ARG A 89 3.69 -37.36 5.90
CA ARG A 89 2.98 -38.42 5.16
C ARG A 89 3.77 -39.01 3.99
N ARG A 90 4.96 -38.49 3.67
CA ARG A 90 5.80 -39.02 2.61
C ARG A 90 6.65 -40.15 3.20
N PRO A 91 6.38 -41.43 2.88
CA PRO A 91 7.25 -42.51 3.33
C PRO A 91 8.66 -42.29 2.75
N LEU A 92 9.66 -42.45 3.60
CA LEU A 92 11.06 -42.54 3.19
C LEU A 92 11.18 -43.78 2.31
N LEU A 93 11.35 -43.57 1.00
CA LEU A 93 11.90 -44.56 0.08
C LEU A 93 13.42 -44.42 0.09
#